data_AF-A0A428MRN2-F1
#
_entry.id   AF-A0A428MRN2-F1
#
_cell.length_a   1.000
_cell.length_b   1.000
_cell.length_c   1.000
_cell.angle_alpha   90.00
_cell.angle_beta   90.00
_cell.angle_gamma   90.00
#
_symmetry.space_group_name_H-M   'P 1'
#
loop_
_entity.id
_entity.type
_entity.pdbx_description
1 polymer ?
#
loop_
_entity_poly.entity_id
_entity_poly.type
_entity_poly.pdbx_seq_one_letter_code
_entity_poly.pdbx_strand_id
1 'polypeptide(L)'
;MYNCICPTVSIEFPLGVFLLSTPQKEYEGDNIYRNIDAYDKLQMLVDDGFTERLVADQGERVTDFIESIISEAGIEKINIERAKKQFPTWMSWDPDVSRLEVINELLEVLNYEKLHVDEHGYFTSRPYRTPEQRSP
;
A
#
# COMPACT_ATOMS: atom_id res chain seq x y z
N MET A 1 36.16 -34.73 -7.80
CA MET A 1 34.95 -35.18 -7.07
C MET A 1 34.65 -34.12 -6.02
N TYR A 2 33.73 -33.20 -6.31
CA TYR A 2 33.30 -32.18 -5.34
C TYR A 2 31.80 -32.35 -5.12
N ASN A 3 31.46 -32.87 -3.94
CA ASN A 3 30.11 -32.97 -3.44
C ASN A 3 29.73 -31.60 -2.85
N CYS A 4 28.78 -30.90 -3.46
CA CYS A 4 28.07 -29.83 -2.76
C CYS A 4 26.95 -30.47 -1.94
N ILE A 5 27.19 -30.60 -0.64
CA ILE A 5 26.18 -30.98 0.35
C ILE A 5 25.44 -29.67 0.69
N CYS A 6 24.23 -29.49 0.16
CA CYS A 6 23.35 -28.42 0.61
C CYS A 6 22.78 -28.84 1.98
N PRO A 7 23.02 -28.10 3.07
CA PRO A 7 22.40 -28.42 4.34
C PRO A 7 20.91 -28.09 4.26
N THR A 8 20.14 -28.85 5.02
CA THR A 8 18.68 -28.79 5.19
C THR A 8 18.18 -27.43 5.71
N VAL A 9 18.23 -26.39 4.89
CA VAL A 9 17.62 -25.08 5.14
C VAL A 9 16.79 -24.71 3.92
N SER A 10 15.47 -24.67 4.07
CA SER A 10 14.60 -24.04 3.07
C SER A 10 14.81 -22.53 3.14
N ILE A 11 15.04 -21.92 1.97
CA ILE A 11 15.02 -20.47 1.83
C ILE A 11 13.63 -20.12 1.31
N GLU A 12 12.89 -19.34 2.08
CA GLU A 12 11.54 -18.89 1.73
C GLU A 12 11.60 -17.40 1.36
N PHE A 13 10.96 -17.05 0.24
CA PHE A 13 10.80 -15.68 -0.20
C PHE A 13 9.31 -15.35 -0.24
N PRO A 14 8.82 -14.42 0.60
CA PRO A 14 7.41 -14.01 0.55
C PRO A 14 7.14 -13.31 -0.78
N LEU A 15 6.11 -13.77 -1.50
CA LEU A 15 5.73 -13.18 -2.80
C LEU A 15 4.71 -12.04 -2.68
N GLY A 16 4.26 -11.73 -1.47
CA GLY A 16 3.25 -10.72 -1.19
C GLY A 16 2.00 -11.26 -0.50
N VAL A 17 1.12 -10.33 -0.12
CA VAL A 17 -0.19 -10.64 0.48
C VAL A 17 -1.28 -10.11 -0.44
N PHE A 18 -2.09 -11.00 -0.98
CA PHE A 18 -3.10 -10.67 -1.98
C PHE A 18 -4.53 -10.87 -1.47
N LEU A 19 -5.45 -10.08 -2.00
CA LEU A 19 -6.89 -10.25 -1.84
C LEU A 19 -7.41 -11.12 -2.98
N LEU A 20 -7.96 -12.28 -2.65
CA LEU A 20 -8.48 -13.21 -3.65
C LEU A 20 -9.95 -12.89 -3.98
N SER A 21 -10.28 -12.84 -5.26
CA SER A 21 -11.68 -12.84 -5.69
C SER A 21 -12.33 -14.20 -5.44
N THR A 22 -13.66 -14.21 -5.31
CA THR A 22 -14.39 -15.48 -5.22
C THR A 22 -14.25 -16.24 -6.54
N PRO A 23 -13.67 -17.46 -6.55
CA PRO A 23 -13.42 -18.17 -7.80
C PRO A 23 -14.71 -18.61 -8.46
N GLN A 24 -14.78 -18.47 -9.78
CA GLN A 24 -15.80 -19.11 -10.59
C GLN A 24 -15.33 -20.52 -11.00
N LYS A 25 -16.28 -21.46 -11.12
CA LYS A 25 -15.99 -22.82 -11.56
C LYS A 25 -16.20 -22.91 -13.06
N GLU A 26 -15.19 -23.38 -13.77
CA GLU A 26 -15.26 -23.68 -15.20
C GLU A 26 -15.08 -25.18 -15.41
N TYR A 27 -15.89 -25.74 -16.31
CA TYR A 27 -15.86 -27.15 -16.65
C TYR A 27 -15.30 -27.31 -18.07
N GLU A 28 -14.24 -28.07 -18.21
CA GLU A 28 -13.67 -28.43 -19.51
C GLU A 28 -13.50 -29.96 -19.57
N GLY A 29 -14.49 -30.63 -20.16
CA GLY A 29 -14.59 -32.10 -20.12
C GLY A 29 -14.81 -32.60 -18.68
N ASP A 30 -13.98 -33.55 -18.25
CA ASP A 30 -13.97 -34.09 -16.87
C ASP A 30 -13.11 -33.26 -15.89
N ASN A 31 -12.46 -32.19 -16.37
CA ASN A 31 -11.62 -31.34 -15.55
C ASN A 31 -12.41 -30.13 -15.02
N ILE A 32 -12.13 -29.76 -13.77
CA ILE A 32 -12.68 -28.56 -13.12
C ILE A 32 -11.55 -27.55 -12.97
N TYR A 33 -11.68 -26.43 -13.67
CA TYR A 33 -10.78 -25.29 -13.55
C TYR A 33 -11.39 -24.22 -12.64
N ARG A 34 -10.53 -23.50 -11.93
CA ARG A 34 -10.91 -22.33 -11.14
C ARG A 34 -9.88 -21.25 -11.39
N ASN A 35 -10.33 -20.18 -12.03
CA ASN A 35 -9.55 -18.96 -12.15
C ASN A 35 -9.76 -18.15 -10.86
N ILE A 36 -8.66 -17.73 -10.25
CA ILE A 36 -8.64 -16.89 -9.05
C ILE A 36 -7.86 -15.64 -9.40
N ASP A 37 -8.52 -14.48 -9.32
CA ASP A 37 -7.83 -13.21 -9.43
C ASP A 37 -7.31 -12.80 -8.06
N ALA A 38 -6.09 -12.29 -8.03
CA ALA A 38 -5.40 -11.84 -6.83
C ALA A 38 -5.08 -10.35 -6.97
N TYR A 39 -5.70 -9.53 -6.13
CA TYR A 39 -5.54 -8.08 -6.11
C TYR A 39 -4.57 -7.66 -5.02
N ASP A 40 -3.91 -6.53 -5.23
CA ASP A 40 -3.15 -5.85 -4.17
C ASP A 40 -4.13 -5.29 -3.12
N LYS A 41 -3.70 -5.22 -1.86
CA LYS A 41 -4.47 -4.59 -0.78
C LYS A 41 -4.71 -3.11 -1.00
N LEU A 42 -3.92 -2.44 -1.85
CA LEU A 42 -4.21 -1.07 -2.29
C LEU A 42 -5.64 -0.91 -2.82
N GLN A 43 -6.24 -1.97 -3.36
CA GLN A 43 -7.62 -1.98 -3.82
C GLN A 43 -8.60 -1.54 -2.72
N MET A 44 -8.32 -1.83 -1.45
CA MET A 44 -9.14 -1.39 -0.32
C MET A 44 -9.24 0.14 -0.22
N LEU A 45 -8.18 0.87 -0.58
CA LEU A 45 -8.17 2.34 -0.57
C LEU A 45 -8.68 2.96 -1.87
N VAL A 46 -8.81 2.16 -2.93
CA VAL A 46 -9.41 2.56 -4.20
C VAL A 46 -10.93 2.45 -4.11
N ASP A 47 -11.42 1.33 -3.57
CA ASP A 47 -12.86 1.05 -3.44
C ASP A 47 -13.53 1.87 -2.31
N ASP A 48 -12.72 2.41 -1.40
CA ASP A 48 -13.16 3.15 -0.22
C ASP A 48 -13.03 4.67 -0.43
N GLY A 49 -14.18 5.34 -0.42
CA GLY A 49 -14.29 6.80 -0.49
C GLY A 49 -14.48 7.44 0.89
N PHE A 50 -14.83 8.72 0.89
CA PHE A 50 -15.18 9.42 2.14
C PHE A 50 -16.69 9.60 2.26
N THR A 51 -17.22 9.40 3.46
CA THR A 51 -18.64 9.64 3.75
C THR A 51 -18.96 11.15 3.71
N GLU A 52 -17.99 11.97 4.11
CA GLU A 52 -18.09 13.43 4.19
C GLU A 52 -16.83 14.07 3.60
N ARG A 53 -16.87 15.40 3.42
CA ARG A 53 -15.70 16.15 2.96
C ARG A 53 -14.54 16.01 3.94
N LEU A 54 -13.40 15.57 3.44
CA LEU A 54 -12.17 15.47 4.20
C LEU A 54 -11.52 16.87 4.32
N VAL A 55 -11.06 17.23 5.52
CA VAL A 55 -10.41 18.51 5.81
C VAL A 55 -9.13 18.25 6.61
N ALA A 56 -8.02 18.84 6.18
CA ALA A 56 -6.77 18.89 6.92
C ALA A 56 -6.58 20.28 7.53
N ASP A 57 -6.24 20.32 8.83
CA ASP A 57 -6.06 21.58 9.56
C ASP A 57 -4.66 22.16 9.38
N GLN A 58 -4.57 23.49 9.47
CA GLN A 58 -3.28 24.17 9.44
C GLN A 58 -2.40 23.74 10.63
N GLY A 59 -1.13 23.43 10.36
CA GLY A 59 -0.16 23.03 11.38
C GLY A 59 -0.21 21.53 11.74
N GLU A 60 -1.20 20.80 11.24
CA GLU A 60 -1.21 19.34 11.31
C GLU A 60 -0.05 18.75 10.48
N ARG A 61 0.53 17.65 10.94
CA ARG A 61 1.62 16.97 10.25
C ARG A 61 1.04 16.09 9.14
N VAL A 62 1.56 16.25 7.93
CA VAL A 62 1.06 15.54 6.74
C VAL A 62 1.12 14.02 6.90
N THR A 63 2.19 13.46 7.47
CA THR A 63 2.28 12.01 7.68
C THR A 63 1.31 11.49 8.72
N ASP A 64 1.05 12.26 9.78
CA ASP A 64 0.11 11.83 10.83
C ASP A 64 -1.34 11.83 10.27
N PHE A 65 -1.66 12.79 9.39
CA PHE A 65 -2.92 12.84 8.65
C PHE A 65 -3.08 11.69 7.62
N ILE A 66 -2.00 11.32 6.93
CA ILE A 66 -2.03 10.14 6.03
C ILE A 66 -2.29 8.85 6.83
N GLU A 67 -1.63 8.70 7.98
CA GLU A 67 -1.82 7.54 8.86
C GLU A 67 -3.25 7.45 9.40
N SER A 68 -3.90 8.60 9.71
CA SER A 68 -5.29 8.62 10.15
C SER A 68 -6.25 8.19 9.04
N ILE A 69 -6.08 8.67 7.81
CA ILE A 69 -6.91 8.24 6.65
C ILE A 69 -6.82 6.73 6.45
N ILE A 70 -5.60 6.16 6.51
CA ILE A 70 -5.42 4.71 6.33
C ILE A 70 -6.03 3.93 7.50
N SER A 71 -5.88 4.43 8.73
CA SER A 71 -6.46 3.80 9.92
C SER A 71 -7.99 3.83 9.91
N GLU A 72 -8.60 4.91 9.41
CA GLU A 72 -10.05 5.05 9.23
C GLU A 72 -10.62 4.06 8.19
N ALA A 73 -9.78 3.56 7.27
CA ALA A 73 -10.13 2.45 6.37
C ALA A 73 -10.07 1.08 7.04
N GLY A 74 -9.77 1.01 8.35
CA GLY A 74 -9.64 -0.24 9.10
C GLY A 74 -8.31 -0.95 8.84
N ILE A 75 -7.30 -0.26 8.30
CA ILE A 75 -5.98 -0.82 8.01
C ILE A 75 -5.03 -0.47 9.16
N GLU A 76 -4.57 -1.48 9.88
CA GLU A 76 -3.66 -1.29 11.03
C GLU A 76 -2.18 -1.41 10.67
N LYS A 77 -1.87 -2.07 9.55
CA LYS A 77 -0.49 -2.36 9.13
C LYS A 77 0.08 -1.22 8.29
N ILE A 78 0.57 -0.18 8.96
CA ILE A 78 1.13 1.01 8.33
C ILE A 78 2.62 1.15 8.67
N ASN A 79 3.46 1.45 7.68
CA ASN A 79 4.88 1.67 7.84
C ASN A 79 5.34 2.81 6.92
N ILE A 80 5.01 4.05 7.28
CA ILE A 80 5.37 5.26 6.53
C ILE A 80 6.46 6.01 7.30
N GLU A 81 7.55 6.40 6.62
CA GLU A 81 8.63 7.14 7.26
C GLU A 81 8.16 8.56 7.64
N ARG A 82 8.25 8.92 8.93
CA ARG A 82 7.70 10.18 9.44
C ARG A 82 8.43 11.42 8.92
N ALA A 83 7.68 12.37 8.37
CA ALA A 83 8.19 13.67 7.91
C ALA A 83 7.98 14.77 8.98
N LYS A 84 8.78 15.84 8.93
CA LYS A 84 8.55 17.04 9.77
C LYS A 84 7.62 18.08 9.15
N LYS A 85 7.22 17.89 7.89
CA LYS A 85 6.42 18.86 7.13
C LYS A 85 4.98 18.89 7.64
N GLN A 86 4.44 20.09 7.77
CA GLN A 86 3.09 20.37 8.24
C GLN A 86 2.31 21.11 7.15
N PHE A 87 0.99 21.05 7.24
CA PHE A 87 0.12 21.81 6.35
C PHE A 87 0.30 23.32 6.57
N PRO A 88 0.66 24.10 5.54
CA PRO A 88 0.89 25.54 5.68
C PRO A 88 -0.43 26.32 5.84
N THR A 89 -1.53 25.77 5.31
CA THR A 89 -2.89 26.28 5.37
C THR A 89 -3.86 25.11 5.38
N TRP A 90 -5.14 25.36 5.68
CA TRP A 90 -6.17 24.33 5.62
C TRP A 90 -6.38 23.85 4.18
N MET A 91 -6.64 22.56 4.01
CA MET A 91 -6.92 21.94 2.71
C MET A 91 -8.16 21.06 2.83
N SER A 92 -8.92 20.90 1.73
CA SER A 92 -10.08 20.01 1.73
C SER A 92 -10.22 19.26 0.42
N TRP A 93 -10.74 18.03 0.49
CA TRP A 93 -10.98 17.14 -0.65
C TRP A 93 -12.45 16.75 -0.73
N ASP A 94 -12.95 16.58 -1.95
CA ASP A 94 -14.33 16.15 -2.17
C ASP A 94 -14.51 14.67 -1.80
N PRO A 95 -15.72 14.28 -1.33
CA PRO A 95 -15.97 12.92 -0.86
C PRO A 95 -15.90 11.86 -1.97
N ASP A 96 -16.07 12.28 -3.23
CA ASP A 96 -16.05 11.40 -4.41
C ASP A 96 -14.62 10.95 -4.81
N VAL A 97 -13.58 11.49 -4.16
CA VAL A 97 -12.18 11.12 -4.42
C VAL A 97 -11.82 9.88 -3.60
N SER A 98 -11.08 8.95 -4.19
CA SER A 98 -10.63 7.76 -3.46
C SER A 98 -9.57 8.10 -2.39
N ARG A 99 -9.52 7.33 -1.31
CA ARG A 99 -8.49 7.51 -0.26
C ARG A 99 -7.08 7.40 -0.84
N LEU A 100 -6.86 6.48 -1.77
CA LEU A 100 -5.55 6.28 -2.41
C LEU A 100 -5.08 7.51 -3.20
N GLU A 101 -5.98 8.18 -3.91
CA GLU A 101 -5.64 9.39 -4.68
C GLU A 101 -5.19 10.52 -3.76
N VAL A 102 -5.95 10.80 -2.70
CA VAL A 102 -5.59 11.82 -1.70
C VAL A 102 -4.24 11.51 -1.06
N ILE A 103 -4.02 10.25 -0.64
CA ILE A 103 -2.75 9.85 -0.02
C ILE A 103 -1.57 10.04 -0.97
N ASN A 104 -1.71 9.62 -2.24
CA ASN A 104 -0.63 9.77 -3.22
C ASN A 104 -0.32 11.22 -3.55
N GLU A 105 -1.34 12.09 -3.62
CA GLU A 105 -1.15 13.54 -3.79
C GLU A 105 -0.32 14.11 -2.63
N LEU A 106 -0.67 13.76 -1.38
CA LEU A 106 0.06 14.22 -0.20
C LEU A 106 1.49 13.70 -0.14
N LEU A 107 1.71 12.43 -0.49
CA LEU A 107 3.05 11.84 -0.56
C LEU A 107 3.91 12.52 -1.64
N GLU A 108 3.32 12.87 -2.78
CA GLU A 108 4.03 13.62 -3.84
C GLU A 108 4.48 15.00 -3.34
N VAL A 109 3.63 15.72 -2.60
CA VAL A 109 3.99 16.99 -1.96
C VAL A 109 5.13 16.83 -0.93
N LEU A 110 5.26 15.66 -0.31
CA LEU A 110 6.37 15.33 0.58
C LEU A 110 7.63 14.86 -0.16
N ASN A 111 7.57 14.66 -1.48
CA ASN A 111 8.60 14.01 -2.29
C ASN A 111 8.88 12.56 -1.83
N TYR A 112 7.81 11.81 -1.59
CA TYR A 112 7.84 10.40 -1.21
C TYR A 112 7.52 9.50 -2.42
N GLU A 113 7.85 8.22 -2.31
CA GLU A 113 7.35 7.20 -3.24
C GLU A 113 5.81 7.05 -3.05
N LYS A 114 5.10 6.68 -4.12
CA LYS A 114 3.67 6.37 -4.02
C LYS A 114 3.42 5.25 -3.01
N LEU A 115 2.24 5.25 -2.41
CA LEU A 115 1.85 4.23 -1.45
C LEU A 115 1.86 2.85 -2.13
N HIS A 116 2.52 1.89 -1.49
CA HIS A 116 2.56 0.50 -1.95
C HIS A 116 2.53 -0.45 -0.76
N VAL A 117 2.23 -1.72 -1.03
CA VAL A 117 2.15 -2.75 0.00
C VAL A 117 3.39 -3.63 -0.07
N ASP A 118 4.05 -3.85 1.06
CA ASP A 118 5.22 -4.72 1.13
C ASP A 118 4.86 -6.22 1.14
N GLU A 119 5.88 -7.07 1.09
CA GLU A 119 5.74 -8.52 1.08
C GLU A 119 5.07 -9.11 2.34
N HIS A 120 5.01 -8.33 3.43
CA HIS A 120 4.35 -8.69 4.69
C HIS A 120 2.95 -8.07 4.83
N GLY A 121 2.52 -7.32 3.82
CA GLY A 121 1.22 -6.69 3.75
C GLY A 121 1.11 -5.37 4.53
N TYR A 122 2.22 -4.68 4.78
CA TYR A 122 2.23 -3.31 5.32
C TYR A 122 2.11 -2.28 4.21
N PHE A 123 1.27 -1.28 4.43
CA PHE A 123 1.19 -0.09 3.59
C PHE A 123 2.40 0.79 3.91
N THR A 124 3.30 0.93 2.95
CA THR A 124 4.57 1.60 3.14
C THR A 124 4.83 2.68 2.10
N SER A 125 5.53 3.71 2.53
CA SER A 125 6.08 4.76 1.68
C SER A 125 7.29 5.38 2.38
N ARG A 126 8.25 5.82 1.57
CA ARG A 126 9.53 6.40 2.02
C ARG A 126 9.91 7.60 1.16
N PRO A 127 10.76 8.52 1.67
CA PRO A 127 11.27 9.63 0.91
C PRO A 127 11.96 9.15 -0.37
N TYR A 128 11.68 9.83 -1.48
CA TYR A 128 12.31 9.51 -2.74
C TYR A 128 13.81 9.81 -2.65
N ARG A 129 14.63 8.77 -2.81
CA ARG A 129 16.09 8.87 -2.96
C ARG A 129 16.46 8.53 -4.39
N THR A 130 17.34 9.32 -4.98
CA THR A 130 17.85 9.05 -6.34
C THR A 130 18.62 7.72 -6.37
N PRO A 131 18.69 7.03 -7.53
CA PRO A 131 19.44 5.78 -7.64
C PRO A 131 20.90 5.89 -7.17
N GLU A 132 21.54 7.03 -7.42
CA GLU A 132 22.91 7.34 -6.98
C GLU A 132 23.05 7.33 -5.45
N GLN A 133 22.00 7.75 -4.73
CA GLN A 133 21.93 7.71 -3.27
C GLN A 133 21.45 6.36 -2.71
N ARG A 134 21.01 5.43 -3.57
CA ARG A 134 20.63 4.05 -3.18
C ARG A 134 21.78 3.06 -3.30
N SER A 135 22.85 3.41 -4.01
CA SER A 135 24.03 2.55 -4.11
C SER A 135 24.81 2.56 -2.78
N PRO A 136 25.17 1.39 -2.23
CA PRO A 136 26.03 1.29 -1.04
C PRO A 136 27.47 1.76 -1.31
#